data_AF-F1KZ11-F1
#
_entry.id   AF-F1KZ11-F1
#
_cell.length_a   1.000
_cell.length_b   1.000
_cell.length_c   1.000
_cell.angle_alpha   90.00
_cell.angle_beta   90.00
_cell.angle_gamma   90.00
#
_symmetry.space_group_name_H-M   'P 1'
#
loop_
_entity.id
_entity.type
_entity.pdbx_description
1 polymer ?
#
loop_
_entity_poly.entity_id
_entity_poly.type
_entity_poly.pdbx_seq_one_letter_code
_entity_poly.pdbx_strand_id
1 'polypeptide(L)'
;MFATTADAFVLPLEHAKQVLNNAPAEDAQFIHLNALVSEAKDAHSALLHRADIWRQFVAERDSATDQLALRPLEEVMHDFNILKGANDELDKLKTTMIRLQNLSEQLDPLESAYSDVRFFDVDVEQTQQQYEDLMSLMDNELHDENILRESAEQLQRELDRLKEELAAALTNEQLQEVLNHEMPALQAQLGLLESKHSDAKRSRAHVDRASVPPIDALACELEDIGQLTRKKLSDVAEAEKQEKIVMIKLELERLRSMPLDEGQLISIEEHLQQLPTEDEQTKELVMQLQKIRADKEMREAFERSLQQTLASISQRLNELDATAKPLIESTTMSKDKKKISKKQQQHMAVIEAEVDALNAVLSQIEHTILPQLDELSQHSQQSAVQLPS
;
A
#
# COMPACT_ATOMS: atom_id res chain seq x y z
N MET A 1 -37.77 -34.39 21.39
CA MET A 1 -38.49 -34.39 22.68
C MET A 1 -39.52 -35.51 22.74
N PHE A 2 -40.62 -35.47 21.96
CA PHE A 2 -41.66 -36.52 22.01
C PHE A 2 -41.19 -37.93 21.59
N ALA A 3 -40.33 -38.04 20.57
CA ALA A 3 -39.72 -39.32 20.18
C ALA A 3 -38.88 -39.91 21.32
N THR A 4 -38.01 -39.10 21.92
CA THR A 4 -37.18 -39.49 23.06
C THR A 4 -38.01 -39.92 24.28
N THR A 5 -39.15 -39.27 24.51
CA THR A 5 -40.08 -39.67 25.57
C THR A 5 -40.82 -40.96 25.22
N ALA A 6 -41.18 -41.20 23.95
CA ALA A 6 -41.77 -42.46 23.51
C ALA A 6 -40.78 -43.63 23.66
N ASP A 7 -39.52 -43.45 23.26
CA ASP A 7 -38.47 -44.48 23.37
C ASP A 7 -38.28 -44.97 24.82
N ALA A 8 -38.50 -44.09 25.81
CA ALA A 8 -38.41 -44.45 27.24
C ALA A 8 -39.51 -45.43 27.70
N PHE A 9 -40.61 -45.57 26.96
CA PHE A 9 -41.68 -46.54 27.26
C PHE A 9 -41.41 -47.93 26.68
N VAL A 10 -40.51 -48.08 25.70
CA VAL A 10 -40.29 -49.33 24.97
C VAL A 10 -39.85 -50.46 25.89
N LEU A 11 -38.74 -50.27 26.62
CA LEU A 11 -38.19 -51.31 27.51
C LEU A 11 -39.13 -51.65 28.69
N PRO A 12 -39.73 -50.67 29.41
CA PRO A 12 -40.69 -50.98 30.47
C PRO A 12 -41.94 -51.73 29.97
N LEU A 13 -42.48 -51.36 28.81
CA LEU A 13 -43.63 -52.05 28.22
C LEU A 13 -43.29 -53.48 27.78
N GLU A 14 -42.08 -53.72 27.26
CA GLU A 14 -41.60 -55.06 26.91
C GLU A 14 -41.44 -55.95 28.16
N HIS A 15 -40.81 -55.44 29.22
CA HIS A 15 -40.65 -56.16 30.48
C HIS A 15 -42.01 -56.46 31.13
N ALA A 16 -42.93 -55.49 31.17
CA ALA A 16 -44.26 -55.71 31.73
C ALA A 16 -45.07 -56.76 30.93
N LYS A 17 -44.92 -56.78 29.60
CA LYS A 17 -45.52 -57.81 28.73
C LYS A 17 -44.93 -59.21 28.98
N GLN A 18 -43.63 -59.32 29.21
CA GLN A 18 -42.99 -60.60 29.57
C GLN A 18 -43.47 -61.13 30.92
N VAL A 19 -43.65 -60.26 31.92
CA VAL A 19 -44.20 -60.63 33.23
C VAL A 19 -45.65 -61.11 33.10
N LEU A 20 -46.47 -60.41 32.31
CA LEU A 20 -47.87 -60.78 32.06
C LEU A 20 -48.00 -62.12 31.32
N ASN A 21 -47.10 -62.45 30.40
CA ASN A 21 -47.12 -63.73 29.68
C ASN A 21 -46.83 -64.95 30.55
N ASN A 22 -46.16 -64.77 31.69
CA ASN A 22 -45.77 -65.83 32.61
C ASN A 22 -46.68 -65.93 33.85
N ALA A 23 -47.75 -65.12 33.92
CA ALA A 23 -48.61 -64.98 35.09
C ALA A 23 -49.95 -65.73 34.95
N PRO A 24 -50.56 -66.19 36.07
CA PRO A 24 -51.91 -66.77 36.06
C PRO A 24 -52.97 -65.73 35.69
N ALA A 25 -53.82 -66.04 34.71
CA ALA A 25 -54.79 -65.09 34.15
C ALA A 25 -55.91 -64.62 35.11
N GLU A 26 -56.06 -65.26 36.29
CA GLU A 26 -57.18 -65.07 37.22
C GLU A 26 -56.84 -64.17 38.42
N ASP A 27 -55.58 -63.74 38.57
CA ASP A 27 -55.16 -62.89 39.69
C ASP A 27 -55.40 -61.40 39.40
N ALA A 28 -56.15 -60.75 40.29
CA ALA A 28 -56.61 -59.37 40.18
C ALA A 28 -55.47 -58.36 39.99
N GLN A 29 -54.27 -58.63 40.51
CA GLN A 29 -53.11 -57.74 40.34
C GLN A 29 -52.59 -57.74 38.90
N PHE A 30 -52.66 -58.88 38.20
CA PHE A 30 -52.24 -58.99 36.80
C PHE A 30 -53.30 -58.44 35.84
N ILE A 31 -54.58 -58.48 36.21
CA ILE A 31 -55.65 -57.79 35.47
C ILE A 31 -55.40 -56.28 35.44
N HIS A 32 -55.07 -55.68 36.60
CA HIS A 32 -54.78 -54.25 36.69
C HIS A 32 -53.48 -53.87 35.96
N LEU A 33 -52.43 -54.68 36.08
CA LEU A 33 -51.19 -54.48 35.33
C LEU A 33 -51.40 -54.58 33.81
N ASN A 34 -52.24 -55.50 33.35
CA ASN A 34 -52.56 -55.64 31.93
C ASN A 34 -53.31 -54.40 31.38
N ALA A 35 -54.26 -53.86 32.15
CA ALA A 35 -54.95 -52.62 31.79
C ALA A 35 -53.96 -51.44 31.69
N LEU A 36 -53.07 -51.28 32.69
CA LEU A 36 -52.07 -50.21 32.70
C LEU A 36 -51.04 -50.35 31.56
N VAL A 37 -50.67 -51.59 31.19
CA VAL A 37 -49.84 -51.85 30.00
C VAL A 37 -50.56 -51.49 28.71
N SER A 38 -51.88 -51.68 28.64
CA SER A 38 -52.68 -51.23 27.49
C SER A 38 -52.69 -49.70 27.40
N GLU A 39 -53.01 -49.01 28.49
CA GLU A 39 -53.02 -47.54 28.55
C GLU A 39 -51.64 -46.94 28.24
N ALA A 40 -50.57 -47.56 28.73
CA ALA A 40 -49.21 -47.12 28.45
C ALA A 40 -48.78 -47.37 26.98
N LYS A 41 -49.31 -48.41 26.32
CA LYS A 41 -49.12 -48.60 24.87
C LYS A 41 -49.89 -47.55 24.05
N ASP A 42 -51.10 -47.19 24.49
CA ASP A 42 -51.88 -46.13 23.86
C ASP A 42 -51.20 -44.76 24.04
N ALA A 43 -50.63 -44.50 25.22
CA ALA A 43 -49.81 -43.31 25.47
C ALA A 43 -48.53 -43.31 24.62
N HIS A 44 -47.85 -44.45 24.49
CA HIS A 44 -46.67 -44.60 23.64
C HIS A 44 -46.98 -44.34 22.16
N SER A 45 -48.06 -44.93 21.63
CA SER A 45 -48.48 -44.70 20.25
C SER A 45 -48.90 -43.25 20.00
N ALA A 46 -49.59 -42.62 20.96
CA ALA A 46 -49.92 -41.20 20.91
C ALA A 46 -48.69 -40.29 20.92
N LEU A 47 -47.64 -40.65 21.68
CA LEU A 47 -46.37 -39.92 21.71
C LEU A 47 -45.61 -40.04 20.38
N LEU A 48 -45.57 -41.23 19.78
CA LEU A 48 -44.99 -41.43 18.45
C LEU A 48 -45.72 -40.61 17.38
N HIS A 49 -47.05 -40.66 17.37
CA HIS A 49 -47.85 -39.86 16.46
C HIS A 49 -47.61 -38.35 16.64
N ARG A 50 -47.53 -37.86 17.88
CA ARG A 50 -47.15 -36.46 18.15
C ARG A 50 -45.74 -36.12 17.68
N ALA A 51 -44.80 -37.06 17.77
CA ALA A 51 -43.43 -36.86 17.27
C ALA A 51 -43.38 -36.77 15.74
N ASP A 52 -44.23 -37.53 15.04
CA ASP A 52 -44.39 -37.44 13.59
C ASP A 52 -45.01 -36.10 13.18
N ILE A 53 -46.10 -35.67 13.83
CA ILE A 53 -46.71 -34.35 13.61
C ILE A 53 -45.69 -33.23 13.85
N TRP A 54 -44.91 -33.31 14.94
CA TRP A 54 -43.89 -32.30 15.21
C TRP A 54 -42.82 -32.23 14.12
N ARG A 55 -42.42 -33.38 13.55
CA ARG A 55 -41.48 -33.41 12.41
C ARG A 55 -42.09 -32.77 11.16
N GLN A 56 -43.35 -33.06 10.86
CA GLN A 56 -44.06 -32.43 9.75
C GLN A 56 -44.16 -30.92 9.94
N PHE A 57 -44.57 -30.48 11.14
CA PHE A 57 -44.63 -29.06 11.48
C PHE A 57 -43.27 -28.36 11.33
N VAL A 58 -42.18 -28.97 11.79
CA VAL A 58 -40.83 -28.41 11.61
C VAL A 58 -40.45 -28.33 10.14
N ALA A 59 -40.72 -29.39 9.37
CA ALA A 59 -40.44 -29.40 7.93
C ALA A 59 -41.25 -28.33 7.17
N GLU A 60 -42.53 -28.16 7.50
CA GLU A 60 -43.39 -27.14 6.92
C GLU A 60 -42.96 -25.73 7.33
N ARG A 61 -42.61 -25.53 8.62
CA ARG A 61 -42.07 -24.25 9.12
C ARG A 61 -40.77 -23.90 8.41
N ASP A 62 -39.84 -24.84 8.29
CA ASP A 62 -38.54 -24.62 7.67
C ASP A 62 -38.74 -24.35 6.17
N SER A 63 -39.60 -25.11 5.48
CA SER A 63 -39.98 -24.85 4.09
C SER A 63 -40.64 -23.48 3.88
N ALA A 64 -41.49 -23.02 4.81
CA ALA A 64 -42.09 -21.69 4.75
C ALA A 64 -41.05 -20.59 5.01
N THR A 65 -40.05 -20.87 5.86
CA THR A 65 -38.94 -19.95 6.14
C THR A 65 -38.02 -19.82 4.92
N ASP A 66 -37.76 -20.92 4.21
CA ASP A 66 -36.98 -20.93 2.97
C ASP A 66 -37.69 -20.15 1.85
N GLN A 67 -39.03 -20.18 1.79
CA GLN A 67 -39.81 -19.36 0.85
C GLN A 67 -39.78 -17.86 1.17
N LEU A 68 -39.45 -17.48 2.41
CA LEU A 68 -39.27 -16.10 2.84
C LEU A 68 -37.80 -15.63 2.70
N ALA A 69 -36.92 -16.47 2.15
CA ALA A 69 -35.55 -16.06 1.87
C ALA A 69 -35.50 -14.94 0.82
N LEU A 70 -34.49 -14.08 0.94
CA LEU A 70 -34.21 -13.03 -0.05
C LEU A 70 -33.90 -13.68 -1.40
N ARG A 71 -34.38 -13.07 -2.50
CA ARG A 71 -34.25 -13.61 -3.85
C ARG A 71 -33.38 -12.72 -4.75
N PRO A 72 -32.68 -13.27 -5.76
CA PRO A 72 -31.85 -12.48 -6.67
C PRO A 72 -32.62 -11.34 -7.34
N LEU A 73 -31.94 -10.23 -7.60
CA LEU A 73 -32.52 -9.02 -8.20
C LEU A 73 -33.36 -9.32 -9.45
N GLU A 74 -32.84 -10.15 -10.35
CA GLU A 74 -33.49 -10.50 -11.62
C GLU A 74 -34.81 -11.27 -11.42
N GLU A 75 -34.89 -12.13 -10.40
CA GLU A 75 -36.09 -12.89 -10.06
C GLU A 75 -37.14 -11.96 -9.45
N VAL A 76 -36.73 -11.08 -8.53
CA VAL A 76 -37.62 -10.07 -7.93
C VAL A 76 -38.15 -9.10 -8.98
N MET A 77 -37.32 -8.67 -9.94
CA MET A 77 -37.76 -7.87 -11.08
C MET A 77 -38.78 -8.61 -11.95
N HIS A 78 -38.61 -9.90 -12.18
CA HIS A 78 -39.57 -10.70 -12.94
C HIS A 78 -40.92 -10.77 -12.21
N ASP A 79 -40.90 -11.11 -10.92
CA ASP A 79 -42.10 -11.19 -10.09
C ASP A 79 -42.80 -9.84 -9.96
N PHE A 80 -42.04 -8.74 -9.81
CA PHE A 80 -42.60 -7.39 -9.80
C PHE A 80 -43.34 -7.06 -11.11
N ASN A 81 -42.82 -7.51 -12.25
CA ASN A 81 -43.51 -7.35 -13.53
C ASN A 81 -44.77 -8.22 -13.65
N ILE A 82 -44.78 -9.42 -13.06
CA ILE A 82 -45.99 -10.26 -12.96
C ILE A 82 -47.02 -9.58 -12.05
N LEU A 83 -46.58 -9.05 -10.90
CA LEU A 83 -47.41 -8.36 -9.93
C LEU A 83 -48.09 -7.15 -10.58
N LYS A 84 -47.34 -6.38 -11.37
CA LYS A 84 -47.87 -5.30 -12.20
C LYS A 84 -48.99 -5.74 -13.15
N GLY A 85 -48.94 -6.97 -13.67
CA GLY A 85 -50.01 -7.56 -14.47
C GLY A 85 -51.22 -8.01 -13.64
N ALA A 86 -51.03 -8.38 -12.38
CA ALA A 86 -52.14 -8.71 -11.46
C ALA A 86 -53.00 -7.50 -11.09
N ASN A 87 -52.47 -6.27 -11.24
CA ASN A 87 -53.23 -5.03 -11.11
C ASN A 87 -54.46 -5.00 -12.04
N ASP A 88 -54.34 -5.57 -13.25
CA ASP A 88 -55.44 -5.61 -14.21
C ASP A 88 -56.61 -6.50 -13.70
N GLU A 89 -56.32 -7.53 -12.90
CA GLU A 89 -57.36 -8.36 -12.27
C GLU A 89 -58.02 -7.63 -11.09
N LEU A 90 -57.26 -6.82 -10.34
CA LEU A 90 -57.79 -5.99 -9.26
C LEU A 90 -58.78 -4.92 -9.80
N ASP A 91 -58.48 -4.33 -10.95
CA ASP A 91 -59.38 -3.36 -11.60
C ASP A 91 -60.67 -4.00 -12.13
N LYS A 92 -60.63 -5.27 -12.57
CA LYS A 92 -61.84 -6.05 -12.88
C LYS A 92 -62.68 -6.32 -11.63
N LEU A 93 -62.04 -6.51 -10.47
CA LEU A 93 -62.73 -6.71 -9.20
C LEU A 93 -63.49 -5.47 -8.75
N LYS A 94 -62.90 -4.27 -8.92
CA LYS A 94 -63.60 -2.97 -8.73
C LYS A 94 -64.81 -2.83 -9.63
N THR A 95 -64.68 -3.22 -10.90
CA THR A 95 -65.80 -3.20 -11.84
C THR A 95 -66.93 -4.15 -11.40
N THR A 96 -66.57 -5.31 -10.84
CA THR A 96 -67.53 -6.28 -10.28
C THR A 96 -68.20 -5.72 -9.03
N MET A 97 -67.47 -5.02 -8.16
CA MET A 97 -67.99 -4.33 -6.97
C MET A 97 -69.05 -3.28 -7.34
N ILE A 98 -68.79 -2.40 -8.32
CA ILE A 98 -69.78 -1.43 -8.81
C ILE A 98 -71.05 -2.13 -9.33
N ARG A 99 -70.89 -3.26 -10.02
CA ARG A 99 -72.04 -4.05 -10.50
C ARG A 99 -72.83 -4.67 -9.35
N LEU A 100 -72.16 -5.23 -8.34
CA LEU A 100 -72.80 -5.82 -7.17
C LEU A 100 -73.56 -4.76 -6.35
N GLN A 101 -73.01 -3.55 -6.22
CA GLN A 101 -73.68 -2.42 -5.58
C GLN A 101 -74.98 -2.06 -6.32
N ASN A 102 -74.94 -1.89 -7.64
CA ASN A 102 -76.13 -1.63 -8.45
C ASN A 102 -77.19 -2.74 -8.37
N LEU A 103 -76.75 -4.00 -8.20
CA LEU A 103 -77.67 -5.14 -8.02
C LEU A 103 -78.27 -5.16 -6.62
N SER A 104 -77.50 -4.83 -5.57
CA SER A 104 -78.03 -4.71 -4.20
C SER A 104 -79.07 -3.60 -4.09
N GLU A 105 -78.89 -2.49 -4.82
CA GLU A 105 -79.85 -1.40 -4.88
C GLU A 105 -81.18 -1.79 -5.52
N GLN A 106 -81.15 -2.69 -6.51
CA GLN A 106 -82.36 -3.25 -7.13
C GLN A 106 -83.08 -4.26 -6.23
N LEU A 107 -82.41 -4.79 -5.22
CA LEU A 107 -82.93 -5.76 -4.26
C LEU A 107 -83.46 -5.10 -2.98
N ASP A 108 -83.56 -3.77 -2.94
CA ASP A 108 -84.14 -3.03 -1.80
C ASP A 108 -85.53 -3.58 -1.42
N PRO A 109 -85.81 -3.85 -0.13
CA PRO A 109 -85.02 -3.54 1.08
C PRO A 109 -84.20 -4.71 1.65
N LEU A 110 -83.66 -5.60 0.82
CA LEU A 110 -82.90 -6.77 1.30
C LEU A 110 -81.54 -6.36 1.92
N GLU A 111 -81.53 -6.11 3.22
CA GLU A 111 -80.33 -5.67 3.97
C GLU A 111 -79.13 -6.62 3.86
N SER A 112 -79.36 -7.93 3.75
CA SER A 112 -78.27 -8.91 3.62
C SER A 112 -77.46 -8.72 2.34
N ALA A 113 -78.10 -8.29 1.25
CA ALA A 113 -77.40 -8.00 0.00
C ALA A 113 -76.49 -6.78 0.16
N TYR A 114 -76.93 -5.75 0.89
CA TYR A 114 -76.11 -4.58 1.19
C TYR A 114 -74.94 -4.90 2.14
N SER A 115 -75.14 -5.77 3.13
CA SER A 115 -74.04 -6.17 4.03
C SER A 115 -72.95 -6.92 3.28
N ASP A 116 -73.33 -7.87 2.42
CA ASP A 116 -72.36 -8.69 1.66
C ASP A 116 -71.54 -7.83 0.70
N VAL A 117 -72.18 -6.85 0.03
CA VAL A 117 -71.47 -5.90 -0.83
C VAL A 117 -70.52 -5.01 -0.03
N ARG A 118 -70.88 -4.58 1.18
CA ARG A 118 -69.99 -3.79 2.04
C ARG A 118 -68.79 -4.59 2.55
N PHE A 119 -68.97 -5.84 2.94
CA PHE A 119 -67.84 -6.70 3.32
C PHE A 119 -66.90 -6.93 2.15
N PHE A 120 -67.47 -7.23 0.98
CA PHE A 120 -66.70 -7.40 -0.24
C PHE A 120 -65.94 -6.13 -0.64
N ASP A 121 -66.56 -4.95 -0.51
CA ASP A 121 -65.92 -3.65 -0.76
C ASP A 121 -64.70 -3.43 0.14
N VAL A 122 -64.86 -3.65 1.45
CA VAL A 122 -63.76 -3.55 2.42
C VAL A 122 -62.64 -4.54 2.09
N ASP A 123 -62.96 -5.78 1.71
CA ASP A 123 -61.96 -6.78 1.35
C ASP A 123 -61.19 -6.38 0.07
N VAL A 124 -61.87 -5.79 -0.92
CA VAL A 124 -61.25 -5.29 -2.15
C VAL A 124 -60.34 -4.10 -1.86
N GLU A 125 -60.79 -3.13 -1.06
CA GLU A 125 -59.98 -1.96 -0.65
C GLU A 125 -58.75 -2.39 0.16
N GLN A 126 -58.90 -3.33 1.11
CA GLN A 126 -57.77 -3.84 1.88
C GLN A 126 -56.76 -4.58 1.01
N THR A 127 -57.23 -5.42 0.09
CA THR A 127 -56.36 -6.14 -0.85
C THR A 127 -55.63 -5.16 -1.77
N GLN A 128 -56.30 -4.10 -2.22
CA GLN A 128 -55.68 -3.04 -3.00
C GLN A 128 -54.60 -2.31 -2.21
N GLN A 129 -54.87 -1.92 -0.97
CA GLN A 129 -53.90 -1.22 -0.14
C GLN A 129 -52.66 -2.08 0.11
N GLN A 130 -52.84 -3.37 0.42
CA GLN A 130 -51.73 -4.31 0.60
C GLN A 130 -50.91 -4.47 -0.68
N TYR A 131 -51.57 -4.51 -1.83
CA TYR A 131 -50.91 -4.56 -3.13
C TYR A 131 -50.09 -3.29 -3.40
N GLU A 132 -50.66 -2.11 -3.18
CA GLU A 132 -49.97 -0.82 -3.37
C GLU A 132 -48.78 -0.66 -2.41
N ASP A 133 -48.95 -1.05 -1.14
CA ASP A 133 -47.89 -1.05 -0.14
C ASP A 133 -46.74 -1.98 -0.54
N LEU A 134 -47.06 -3.21 -0.98
CA LEU A 134 -46.07 -4.18 -1.44
C LEU A 134 -45.34 -3.70 -2.71
N MET A 135 -46.09 -3.16 -3.69
CA MET A 135 -45.52 -2.59 -4.90
C MET A 135 -44.56 -1.45 -4.57
N SER A 136 -44.94 -0.54 -3.67
CA SER A 136 -44.09 0.56 -3.22
C SER A 136 -42.82 0.06 -2.53
N LEU A 137 -42.94 -0.93 -1.64
CA LEU A 137 -41.79 -1.53 -0.95
C LEU A 137 -40.82 -2.18 -1.94
N MET A 138 -41.33 -3.01 -2.84
CA MET A 138 -40.52 -3.69 -3.86
C MET A 138 -39.86 -2.69 -4.83
N ASP A 139 -40.58 -1.66 -5.27
CA ASP A 139 -40.03 -0.66 -6.21
C ASP A 139 -38.91 0.16 -5.55
N ASN A 140 -39.11 0.59 -4.30
CA ASN A 140 -38.06 1.27 -3.53
C ASN A 140 -36.84 0.36 -3.32
N GLU A 141 -37.05 -0.90 -2.96
CA GLU A 141 -35.95 -1.84 -2.72
C GLU A 141 -35.17 -2.17 -4.01
N LEU A 142 -35.87 -2.35 -5.14
CA LEU A 142 -35.26 -2.51 -6.46
C LEU A 142 -34.48 -1.26 -6.87
N HIS A 143 -35.03 -0.07 -6.61
CA HIS A 143 -34.39 1.19 -6.91
C HIS A 143 -33.10 1.39 -6.10
N ASP A 144 -33.16 1.16 -4.80
CA ASP A 144 -32.03 1.26 -3.88
C ASP A 144 -30.92 0.26 -4.26
N GLU A 145 -31.29 -0.99 -4.56
CA GLU A 145 -30.32 -2.00 -5.00
C GLU A 145 -29.69 -1.62 -6.35
N ASN A 146 -30.47 -1.07 -7.28
CA ASN A 146 -29.92 -0.63 -8.56
C ASN A 146 -28.92 0.53 -8.38
N ILE A 147 -29.22 1.53 -7.56
CA ILE A 147 -28.29 2.62 -7.23
C ILE A 147 -27.01 2.07 -6.60
N LEU A 148 -27.16 1.13 -5.66
CA LEU A 148 -26.04 0.50 -4.97
C LEU A 148 -25.14 -0.29 -5.92
N ARG A 149 -25.73 -1.02 -6.87
CA ARG A 149 -25.02 -1.74 -7.94
C ARG A 149 -24.28 -0.77 -8.86
N GLU A 150 -24.97 0.23 -9.40
CA GLU A 150 -24.37 1.23 -10.29
C GLU A 150 -23.19 1.97 -9.61
N SER A 151 -23.34 2.30 -8.32
CA SER A 151 -22.28 2.93 -7.52
C SER A 151 -21.06 2.00 -7.34
N ALA A 152 -21.29 0.70 -7.09
CA ALA A 152 -20.22 -0.29 -6.96
C ALA A 152 -19.48 -0.50 -8.29
N GLU A 153 -20.21 -0.59 -9.41
CA GLU A 153 -19.63 -0.67 -10.75
C GLU A 153 -18.84 0.58 -11.13
N GLN A 154 -19.32 1.76 -10.74
CA GLN A 154 -18.60 3.00 -10.95
C GLN A 154 -17.28 3.00 -10.18
N LEU A 155 -17.29 2.59 -8.91
CA LEU A 155 -16.08 2.50 -8.11
C LEU A 155 -15.09 1.49 -8.71
N GLN A 156 -15.57 0.33 -9.17
CA GLN A 156 -14.74 -0.66 -9.87
C GLN A 156 -14.06 -0.04 -11.10
N ARG A 157 -14.80 0.69 -11.93
CA ARG A 157 -14.26 1.35 -13.12
C ARG A 157 -13.15 2.36 -12.79
N GLU A 158 -13.30 3.12 -11.71
CA GLU A 158 -12.25 4.05 -11.26
C GLU A 158 -11.02 3.31 -10.70
N LEU A 159 -11.21 2.19 -9.98
CA LEU A 159 -10.11 1.34 -9.51
C LEU A 159 -9.35 0.71 -10.69
N ASP A 160 -10.07 0.22 -11.70
CA ASP A 160 -9.46 -0.36 -12.90
C ASP A 160 -8.70 0.70 -13.69
N ARG A 161 -9.26 1.90 -13.83
CA ARG A 161 -8.57 3.05 -14.42
C ARG A 161 -7.28 3.38 -13.65
N LEU A 162 -7.33 3.45 -12.32
CA LEU A 162 -6.15 3.70 -11.49
C LEU A 162 -5.10 2.60 -11.63
N LYS A 163 -5.51 1.33 -11.70
CA LYS A 163 -4.59 0.21 -11.96
C LYS A 163 -3.90 0.36 -13.31
N GLU A 164 -4.62 0.76 -14.35
CA GLU A 164 -4.05 1.01 -15.67
C GLU A 164 -3.09 2.20 -15.68
N GLU A 165 -3.47 3.32 -15.05
CA GLU A 165 -2.60 4.49 -14.88
C GLU A 165 -1.34 4.11 -14.10
N LEU A 166 -1.49 3.34 -13.02
CA LEU A 166 -0.38 2.87 -12.21
C LEU A 166 0.47 1.84 -12.94
N ALA A 167 -0.04 1.11 -13.93
CA ALA A 167 0.76 0.25 -14.79
C ALA A 167 1.65 1.06 -15.75
N ALA A 168 1.25 2.27 -16.11
CA ALA A 168 2.06 3.19 -16.90
C ALA A 168 3.26 3.73 -16.10
N ALA A 169 4.22 4.30 -16.83
CA ALA A 169 5.38 4.98 -16.24
C ALA A 169 4.96 6.39 -15.75
N LEU A 170 4.33 6.45 -14.58
CA LEU A 170 3.95 7.69 -13.91
C LEU A 170 5.17 8.40 -13.30
N THR A 171 5.11 9.73 -13.27
CA THR A 171 6.11 10.56 -12.56
C THR A 171 5.87 10.56 -11.05
N ASN A 172 6.88 11.00 -10.28
CA ASN A 172 6.78 11.11 -8.82
C ASN A 172 5.59 12.00 -8.39
N GLU A 173 5.39 13.12 -9.08
CA GLU A 173 4.27 14.05 -8.83
C GLU A 173 2.90 13.38 -9.06
N GLN A 174 2.76 12.61 -10.14
CA GLN A 174 1.52 11.88 -10.43
C GLN A 174 1.25 10.78 -9.39
N LEU A 175 2.29 10.05 -8.95
CA LEU A 175 2.14 9.06 -7.88
C LEU A 175 1.72 9.70 -6.55
N GLN A 176 2.23 10.91 -6.25
CA GLN A 176 1.80 11.66 -5.06
C GLN A 176 0.37 12.18 -5.20
N GLU A 177 -0.06 12.60 -6.38
CA GLU A 177 -1.44 13.04 -6.65
C GLU A 177 -2.43 11.90 -6.42
N VAL A 178 -2.15 10.71 -6.96
CA VAL A 178 -2.93 9.49 -6.72
C VAL A 178 -3.04 9.21 -5.23
N LEU A 179 -1.92 9.24 -4.50
CA LEU A 179 -1.90 8.90 -3.07
C LEU A 179 -2.60 9.94 -2.18
N ASN A 180 -2.49 11.22 -2.50
CA ASN A 180 -2.94 12.32 -1.63
C ASN A 180 -4.36 12.81 -1.94
N HIS A 181 -4.84 12.60 -3.17
CA HIS A 181 -6.12 13.13 -3.63
C HIS A 181 -7.09 12.03 -4.07
N GLU A 182 -6.69 11.19 -5.02
CA GLU A 182 -7.60 10.20 -5.62
C GLU A 182 -7.89 9.05 -4.64
N MET A 183 -6.85 8.53 -3.97
CA MET A 183 -6.98 7.46 -2.97
C MET A 183 -7.93 7.84 -1.81
N PRO A 184 -7.78 9.00 -1.13
CA PRO A 184 -8.73 9.42 -0.10
C PRO A 184 -10.15 9.65 -0.62
N ALA A 185 -10.30 10.16 -1.84
CA ALA A 185 -11.62 10.36 -2.44
C ALA A 185 -12.35 9.02 -2.67
N LEU A 186 -11.65 8.01 -3.19
CA LEU A 186 -12.19 6.68 -3.37
C LEU A 186 -12.47 5.97 -2.04
N GLN A 187 -11.62 6.15 -1.03
CA GLN A 187 -11.89 5.66 0.32
C GLN A 187 -13.17 6.25 0.92
N ALA A 188 -13.41 7.55 0.72
CA ALA A 188 -14.63 8.20 1.17
C ALA A 188 -15.88 7.69 0.43
N GLN A 189 -15.77 7.46 -0.89
CA GLN A 189 -16.86 6.88 -1.68
C GLN A 189 -17.18 5.44 -1.26
N LEU A 190 -16.16 4.62 -1.01
CA LEU A 190 -16.31 3.27 -0.49
C LEU A 190 -17.00 3.29 0.89
N GLY A 191 -16.57 4.15 1.81
CA GLY A 191 -17.19 4.28 3.14
C GLY A 191 -18.65 4.72 3.08
N LEU A 192 -19.01 5.60 2.13
CA LEU A 192 -20.41 5.96 1.89
C LEU A 192 -21.21 4.76 1.35
N LEU A 193 -20.64 3.98 0.44
CA LEU A 193 -21.26 2.79 -0.13
C LEU A 193 -21.47 1.70 0.94
N GLU A 194 -20.50 1.50 1.85
CA GLU A 194 -20.59 0.61 3.01
C GLU A 194 -21.70 1.05 3.98
N SER A 195 -21.77 2.35 4.30
CA SER A 195 -22.84 2.88 5.15
C SER A 195 -24.21 2.59 4.55
N LYS A 196 -24.41 2.98 3.28
CA LYS A 196 -25.67 2.74 2.56
C LYS A 196 -25.99 1.25 2.45
N HIS A 197 -24.97 0.41 2.25
CA HIS A 197 -25.16 -1.03 2.25
C HIS A 197 -25.68 -1.53 3.60
N SER A 198 -25.08 -1.07 4.69
CA SER A 198 -25.44 -1.50 6.04
C SER A 198 -26.84 -1.05 6.43
N ASP A 199 -27.25 0.13 5.97
CA ASP A 199 -28.60 0.66 6.16
C ASP A 199 -29.61 -0.16 5.35
N ALA A 200 -29.34 -0.39 4.06
CA ALA A 200 -30.19 -1.22 3.20
C ALA A 200 -30.32 -2.66 3.72
N LYS A 201 -29.25 -3.22 4.30
CA LYS A 201 -29.27 -4.57 4.89
C LYS A 201 -30.26 -4.70 6.05
N ARG A 202 -30.56 -3.60 6.77
CA ARG A 202 -31.51 -3.60 7.89
C ARG A 202 -32.97 -3.48 7.45
N SER A 203 -33.23 -2.86 6.30
CA SER A 203 -34.58 -2.62 5.76
C SER A 203 -35.02 -3.62 4.71
N ARG A 204 -34.07 -4.35 4.11
CA ARG A 204 -34.28 -5.32 3.03
C ARG A 204 -35.14 -6.51 3.43
N ALA A 205 -36.11 -6.83 2.58
CA ALA A 205 -37.07 -7.90 2.81
C ALA A 205 -37.28 -8.79 1.57
N HIS A 206 -36.97 -8.31 0.36
CA HIS A 206 -37.32 -9.01 -0.88
C HIS A 206 -36.13 -9.33 -1.78
N VAL A 207 -35.15 -8.42 -1.89
CA VAL A 207 -34.03 -8.49 -2.83
C VAL A 207 -32.76 -8.92 -2.11
N ASP A 208 -32.15 -10.02 -2.53
CA ASP A 208 -30.81 -10.39 -2.08
C ASP A 208 -29.75 -9.56 -2.82
N ARG A 209 -28.73 -9.12 -2.08
CA ARG A 209 -27.59 -8.44 -2.67
C ARG A 209 -26.49 -9.45 -2.92
N ALA A 210 -26.62 -10.13 -4.05
CA ALA A 210 -25.48 -10.69 -4.75
C ALA A 210 -24.78 -9.57 -5.55
N SER A 211 -24.34 -8.49 -4.88
CA SER A 211 -23.65 -7.36 -5.53
C SER A 211 -22.39 -7.86 -6.21
N VAL A 212 -22.33 -7.70 -7.52
CA VAL A 212 -21.12 -7.85 -8.31
C VAL A 212 -20.73 -6.44 -8.77
N PRO A 213 -19.58 -5.89 -8.35
CA PRO A 213 -18.58 -6.47 -7.46
C PRO A 213 -18.97 -6.42 -5.96
N PRO A 214 -18.42 -7.32 -5.12
CA PRO A 214 -18.58 -7.25 -3.67
C PRO A 214 -17.84 -6.04 -3.09
N ILE A 215 -18.45 -5.36 -2.11
CA ILE A 215 -17.83 -4.19 -1.46
C ILE A 215 -16.49 -4.56 -0.81
N ASP A 216 -16.40 -5.74 -0.18
CA ASP A 216 -15.16 -6.23 0.42
C ASP A 216 -14.03 -6.41 -0.62
N ALA A 217 -14.38 -6.81 -1.84
CA ALA A 217 -13.41 -6.92 -2.93
C ALA A 217 -12.92 -5.54 -3.38
N LEU A 218 -13.82 -4.57 -3.51
CA LEU A 218 -13.47 -3.18 -3.82
C LEU A 218 -12.54 -2.57 -2.76
N ALA A 219 -12.80 -2.87 -1.47
CA ALA A 219 -11.95 -2.46 -0.36
C ALA A 219 -10.53 -3.03 -0.47
N CYS A 220 -10.42 -4.34 -0.74
CA CYS A 220 -9.13 -5.01 -0.93
C CYS A 220 -8.37 -4.42 -2.13
N GLU A 221 -9.04 -4.21 -3.26
CA GLU A 221 -8.40 -3.65 -4.45
C GLU A 221 -7.90 -2.22 -4.25
N LEU A 222 -8.67 -1.39 -3.54
CA LEU A 222 -8.27 -0.05 -3.18
C LEU A 222 -7.04 -0.07 -2.27
N GLU A 223 -6.99 -0.96 -1.29
CA GLU A 223 -5.81 -1.13 -0.43
C GLU A 223 -4.59 -1.57 -1.25
N ASP A 224 -4.74 -2.53 -2.15
CA ASP A 224 -3.68 -3.02 -3.03
C ASP A 224 -3.10 -1.91 -3.91
N ILE A 225 -3.96 -1.07 -4.51
CA ILE A 225 -3.53 0.11 -5.29
C ILE A 225 -2.75 1.06 -4.39
N GLY A 226 -3.24 1.36 -3.18
CA GLY A 226 -2.55 2.23 -2.24
C GLY A 226 -1.18 1.70 -1.80
N GLN A 227 -1.04 0.38 -1.63
CA GLN A 227 0.24 -0.26 -1.35
C GLN A 227 1.19 -0.19 -2.56
N LEU A 228 0.69 -0.48 -3.76
CA LEU A 228 1.47 -0.45 -5.00
C LEU A 228 1.97 0.96 -5.33
N THR A 229 1.15 1.99 -5.16
CA THR A 229 1.54 3.40 -5.35
C THR A 229 2.66 3.81 -4.38
N ARG A 230 2.55 3.45 -3.10
CA ARG A 230 3.61 3.71 -2.11
C ARG A 230 4.90 2.98 -2.43
N LYS A 231 4.81 1.73 -2.90
CA LYS A 231 5.97 0.97 -3.34
C LYS A 231 6.66 1.64 -4.54
N LYS A 232 5.92 2.00 -5.58
CA LYS A 232 6.48 2.70 -6.74
C LYS A 232 7.14 4.03 -6.36
N LEU A 233 6.54 4.78 -5.43
CA LEU A 233 7.13 6.02 -4.92
C LEU A 233 8.47 5.76 -4.21
N SER A 234 8.56 4.70 -3.41
CA SER A 234 9.80 4.26 -2.78
C SER A 234 10.85 3.85 -3.81
N ASP A 235 10.46 3.05 -4.82
CA ASP A 235 11.36 2.57 -5.87
C ASP A 235 11.93 3.74 -6.69
N VAL A 236 11.10 4.75 -7.00
CA VAL A 236 11.54 5.99 -7.68
C VAL A 236 12.52 6.78 -6.81
N ALA A 237 12.23 6.95 -5.51
CA ALA A 237 13.13 7.65 -4.59
C ALA A 237 14.49 6.92 -4.44
N GLU A 238 14.48 5.59 -4.40
CA GLU A 238 15.70 4.78 -4.39
C GLU A 238 16.49 4.90 -5.71
N ALA A 239 15.81 4.92 -6.85
CA ALA A 239 16.45 5.11 -8.15
C ALA A 239 17.10 6.50 -8.27
N GLU A 240 16.38 7.56 -7.88
CA GLU A 240 16.92 8.94 -7.86
C GLU A 240 18.14 9.05 -6.92
N LYS A 241 18.07 8.42 -5.74
CA LYS A 241 19.21 8.34 -4.81
C LYS A 241 20.40 7.64 -5.48
N GLN A 242 20.18 6.51 -6.13
CA GLN A 242 21.25 5.73 -6.76
C GLN A 242 21.88 6.48 -7.93
N GLU A 243 21.08 7.19 -8.74
CA GLU A 243 21.56 8.05 -9.81
C GLU A 243 22.47 9.17 -9.27
N LYS A 244 22.03 9.88 -8.21
CA LYS A 244 22.86 10.89 -7.54
C LYS A 244 24.18 10.32 -7.03
N ILE A 245 24.16 9.13 -6.41
CA ILE A 245 25.37 8.44 -5.94
C ILE A 245 26.33 8.15 -7.11
N VAL A 246 25.82 7.67 -8.24
CA VAL A 246 26.64 7.38 -9.42
C VAL A 246 27.24 8.66 -10.01
N MET A 247 26.45 9.73 -10.10
CA MET A 247 26.93 11.04 -10.56
C MET A 247 28.05 11.57 -9.67
N ILE A 248 27.89 11.53 -8.35
CA ILE A 248 28.92 11.95 -7.39
C ILE A 248 30.18 11.10 -7.52
N LYS A 249 30.06 9.77 -7.68
CA LYS A 249 31.20 8.88 -7.92
C LYS A 249 31.99 9.29 -9.15
N LEU A 250 31.30 9.58 -10.26
CA LEU A 250 31.91 10.00 -11.50
C LEU A 250 32.62 11.37 -11.37
N GLU A 251 32.01 12.31 -10.65
CA GLU A 251 32.62 13.61 -10.38
C GLU A 251 33.86 13.51 -9.49
N LEU A 252 33.80 12.69 -8.43
CA LEU A 252 34.96 12.41 -7.57
C LEU A 252 36.10 11.75 -8.35
N GLU A 253 35.80 10.82 -9.25
CA GLU A 253 36.79 10.20 -10.12
C GLU A 253 37.42 11.22 -11.09
N ARG A 254 36.59 12.10 -11.67
CA ARG A 254 37.08 13.20 -12.52
C ARG A 254 38.03 14.13 -11.76
N LEU A 255 37.70 14.50 -10.53
CA LEU A 255 38.54 15.36 -9.69
C LEU A 255 39.90 14.74 -9.35
N ARG A 256 40.03 13.41 -9.37
CA ARG A 256 41.34 12.75 -9.20
C ARG A 256 42.27 12.95 -10.40
N SER A 257 41.69 13.21 -11.58
CA SER A 257 42.42 13.33 -12.86
C SER A 257 42.68 14.78 -13.31
N MET A 258 42.01 15.76 -12.70
CA MET A 258 42.08 17.18 -13.05
C MET A 258 42.66 18.01 -11.89
N PRO A 259 43.18 19.23 -12.13
CA PRO A 259 43.55 20.13 -11.05
C PRO A 259 42.34 20.44 -10.16
N LEU A 260 42.52 20.31 -8.85
CA LEU A 260 41.46 20.38 -7.85
C LEU A 260 41.00 21.82 -7.61
N ASP A 261 39.74 22.12 -7.90
CA ASP A 261 39.07 23.40 -7.62
C ASP A 261 38.26 23.34 -6.32
N GLU A 262 38.38 24.36 -5.45
CA GLU A 262 37.57 24.48 -4.23
C GLU A 262 36.07 24.56 -4.54
N GLY A 263 35.69 25.29 -5.60
CA GLY A 263 34.28 25.44 -5.96
C GLY A 263 33.60 24.11 -6.28
N GLN A 264 34.32 23.22 -6.98
CA GLN A 264 33.84 21.88 -7.32
C GLN A 264 33.75 20.96 -6.08
N LEU A 265 34.71 21.05 -5.16
CA LEU A 265 34.69 20.28 -3.92
C LEU A 265 33.54 20.69 -2.99
N ILE A 266 33.25 22.00 -2.89
CA ILE A 266 32.12 22.51 -2.12
C ILE A 266 30.80 22.04 -2.73
N SER A 267 30.65 22.09 -4.06
CA SER A 267 29.44 21.62 -4.73
C SER A 267 29.17 20.13 -4.49
N ILE A 268 30.18 19.27 -4.54
CA ILE A 268 30.00 17.83 -4.24
C ILE A 268 29.64 17.61 -2.76
N GLU A 269 30.20 18.40 -1.85
CA GLU A 269 29.85 18.34 -0.43
C GLU A 269 28.39 18.72 -0.18
N GLU A 270 27.88 19.76 -0.86
CA GLU A 270 26.47 20.13 -0.83
C GLU A 270 25.56 19.01 -1.37
N HIS A 271 25.95 18.36 -2.48
CA HIS A 271 25.20 17.20 -3.00
C HIS A 271 25.21 16.00 -2.05
N LEU A 272 26.32 15.74 -1.35
CA LEU A 272 26.42 14.68 -0.34
C LEU A 272 25.57 14.97 0.90
N GLN A 273 25.42 16.24 1.30
CA GLN A 273 24.54 16.64 2.41
C GLN A 273 23.05 16.39 2.12
N GLN A 274 22.66 16.33 0.84
CA GLN A 274 21.30 16.01 0.42
C GLN A 274 21.00 14.50 0.46
N LEU A 275 22.02 13.64 0.60
CA LEU A 275 21.87 12.20 0.70
C LEU A 275 21.75 11.75 2.17
N PRO A 276 21.13 10.58 2.44
CA PRO A 276 21.02 10.05 3.79
C PRO A 276 22.40 9.80 4.41
N THR A 277 22.65 10.37 5.59
CA THR A 277 23.94 10.29 6.30
C THR A 277 24.22 8.91 6.91
N GLU A 278 23.18 8.13 7.17
CA GLU A 278 23.30 6.76 7.70
C GLU A 278 23.69 5.73 6.64
N ASP A 279 23.51 6.05 5.36
CA ASP A 279 23.79 5.15 4.25
C ASP A 279 25.29 4.91 4.07
N GLU A 280 25.66 3.64 3.95
CA GLU A 280 27.07 3.24 3.91
C GLU A 280 27.77 3.73 2.63
N GLN A 281 27.06 3.85 1.51
CA GLN A 281 27.63 4.39 0.28
C GLN A 281 27.87 5.90 0.40
N THR A 282 26.94 6.64 1.04
CA THR A 282 27.14 8.06 1.33
C THR A 282 28.37 8.28 2.23
N LYS A 283 28.54 7.48 3.28
CA LYS A 283 29.71 7.56 4.18
C LYS A 283 31.02 7.32 3.44
N GLU A 284 31.05 6.30 2.58
CA GLU A 284 32.22 6.00 1.75
C GLU A 284 32.56 7.18 0.83
N LEU A 285 31.58 7.82 0.19
CA LEU A 285 31.81 9.00 -0.65
C LEU A 285 32.33 10.20 0.16
N VAL A 286 31.80 10.42 1.37
CA VAL A 286 32.30 11.47 2.28
C VAL A 286 33.77 11.22 2.65
N MET A 287 34.12 9.97 3.00
CA MET A 287 35.52 9.60 3.27
C MET A 287 36.41 9.81 2.05
N GLN A 288 35.94 9.46 0.85
CA GLN A 288 36.69 9.69 -0.39
C GLN A 288 36.92 11.17 -0.68
N LEU A 289 35.92 12.03 -0.45
CA LEU A 289 36.06 13.49 -0.61
C LEU A 289 37.04 14.07 0.42
N GLN A 290 36.98 13.63 1.68
CA GLN A 290 37.94 14.04 2.72
C GLN A 290 39.36 13.63 2.37
N LYS A 291 39.56 12.41 1.84
CA LYS A 291 40.87 11.96 1.36
C LYS A 291 41.39 12.85 0.23
N ILE A 292 40.55 13.18 -0.74
CA ILE A 292 40.91 14.09 -1.85
C ILE A 292 41.30 15.48 -1.33
N ARG A 293 40.58 16.03 -0.34
CA ARG A 293 40.95 17.31 0.29
C ARG A 293 42.29 17.23 1.04
N ALA A 294 42.50 16.17 1.82
CA ALA A 294 43.78 15.97 2.51
C ALA A 294 44.96 15.86 1.53
N ASP A 295 44.77 15.13 0.42
CA ASP A 295 45.78 15.01 -0.63
C ASP A 295 46.04 16.36 -1.32
N LYS A 296 45.00 17.18 -1.55
CA LYS A 296 45.14 18.55 -2.07
C LYS A 296 45.93 19.45 -1.11
N GLU A 297 45.57 19.48 0.16
CA GLU A 297 46.25 20.29 1.18
C GLU A 297 47.73 19.90 1.31
N MET A 298 48.04 18.61 1.26
CA MET A 298 49.43 18.13 1.25
C MET A 298 50.19 18.60 0.01
N ARG A 299 49.59 18.52 -1.19
CA ARG A 299 50.20 19.01 -2.43
C ARG A 299 50.44 20.52 -2.40
N GLU A 300 49.47 21.30 -1.95
CA GLU A 300 49.64 22.76 -1.85
C GLU A 300 50.65 23.18 -0.78
N ALA A 301 50.68 22.50 0.37
CA ALA A 301 51.68 22.75 1.40
C ALA A 301 53.10 22.46 0.89
N PHE A 302 53.24 21.37 0.14
CA PHE A 302 54.47 21.02 -0.53
C PHE A 302 54.85 22.06 -1.60
N GLU A 303 53.90 22.46 -2.46
CA GLU A 303 54.16 23.47 -3.50
C GLU A 303 54.59 24.82 -2.90
N ARG A 304 53.96 25.25 -1.80
CA ARG A 304 54.38 26.45 -1.06
C ARG A 304 55.80 26.31 -0.51
N SER A 305 56.17 25.14 0.03
CA SER A 305 57.53 24.87 0.50
C SER A 305 58.55 24.94 -0.64
N LEU A 306 58.22 24.34 -1.79
CA LEU A 306 59.07 24.36 -2.98
C LEU A 306 59.22 25.78 -3.56
N GLN A 307 58.13 26.55 -3.62
CA GLN A 307 58.17 27.96 -4.02
C GLN A 307 59.03 28.80 -3.08
N GLN A 308 58.96 28.56 -1.76
CA GLN A 308 59.76 29.27 -0.77
C GLN A 308 61.26 28.94 -0.89
N THR A 309 61.60 27.67 -1.10
CA THR A 309 63.00 27.24 -1.31
C THR A 309 63.56 27.78 -2.62
N LEU A 310 62.80 27.74 -3.72
CA LEU A 310 63.20 28.34 -5.00
C LEU A 310 63.35 29.86 -4.91
N ALA A 311 62.48 30.56 -4.18
CA ALA A 311 62.61 32.00 -3.94
C ALA A 311 63.89 32.32 -3.15
N SER A 312 64.21 31.52 -2.12
CA SER A 312 65.45 31.66 -1.35
C SER A 312 66.70 31.41 -2.21
N ILE A 313 66.69 30.38 -3.06
CA ILE A 313 67.79 30.10 -3.99
C ILE A 313 67.93 31.25 -5.00
N SER A 314 66.82 31.74 -5.57
CA SER A 314 66.83 32.85 -6.51
C SER A 314 67.39 34.13 -5.86
N GLN A 315 67.04 34.40 -4.60
CA GLN A 315 67.61 35.51 -3.84
C GLN A 315 69.12 35.34 -3.64
N ARG A 316 69.58 34.16 -3.20
CA ARG A 316 71.02 33.87 -3.05
C ARG A 316 71.77 33.96 -4.38
N LEU A 317 71.16 33.53 -5.48
CA LEU A 317 71.74 33.63 -6.83
C LEU A 317 71.84 35.09 -7.29
N ASN A 318 70.82 35.92 -7.00
CA ASN A 318 70.86 37.35 -7.27
C ASN A 318 71.90 38.08 -6.42
N GLU A 319 72.06 37.70 -5.14
CA GLU A 319 73.13 38.20 -4.26
C GLU A 319 74.52 37.82 -4.78
N LEU A 320 74.68 36.57 -5.25
CA LEU A 320 75.90 36.09 -5.92
C LEU A 320 76.19 36.83 -7.22
N ASP A 321 75.19 37.04 -8.08
CA ASP A 321 75.35 37.80 -9.33
C ASP A 321 75.71 39.28 -9.05
N ALA A 322 75.13 39.87 -8.01
CA ALA A 322 75.48 41.23 -7.56
C ALA A 322 76.91 41.34 -6.99
N THR A 323 77.46 40.27 -6.40
CA THR A 323 78.85 40.23 -5.91
C THR A 323 79.86 39.85 -7.00
N ALA A 324 79.49 38.96 -7.92
CA ALA A 324 80.34 38.47 -9.00
C ALA A 324 80.48 39.47 -10.16
N LYS A 325 79.41 40.19 -10.54
CA LYS A 325 79.45 41.22 -11.61
C LYS A 325 80.58 42.26 -11.47
N PRO A 326 80.75 42.94 -10.33
CA PRO A 326 81.86 43.89 -10.15
C PRO A 326 83.24 43.21 -10.15
N LEU A 327 83.34 41.92 -9.79
CA LEU A 327 84.60 41.17 -9.83
C LEU A 327 85.01 40.77 -11.27
N ILE A 328 84.05 40.36 -12.10
CA ILE A 328 84.29 39.98 -13.51
C ILE A 328 84.62 41.22 -14.36
N GLU A 329 83.98 42.36 -14.08
CA GLU A 329 84.35 43.64 -14.71
C GLU A 329 85.74 44.15 -14.27
N SER A 330 86.15 43.88 -13.02
CA SER A 330 87.49 44.24 -12.52
C SER A 330 88.63 43.39 -13.12
N THR A 331 88.34 42.15 -13.54
CA THR A 331 89.33 41.24 -14.14
C THR A 331 89.47 41.42 -15.65
N THR A 332 88.46 41.97 -16.33
CA THR A 332 88.51 42.23 -17.78
C THR A 332 89.13 43.58 -18.16
N MET A 333 89.34 44.50 -17.20
CA MET A 333 89.88 45.86 -17.43
C MET A 333 91.32 46.12 -16.92
N SER A 334 92.13 45.10 -16.62
CA SER A 334 93.54 45.31 -16.24
C SER A 334 94.52 44.49 -17.08
N LYS A 335 94.85 45.03 -18.26
CA LYS A 335 96.09 44.74 -18.97
C LYS A 335 97.18 45.66 -18.45
N ASP A 336 97.75 45.39 -17.27
CA ASP A 336 99.11 45.86 -17.02
C ASP A 336 99.86 45.02 -15.98
N LYS A 337 101.11 44.73 -16.33
CA LYS A 337 101.99 43.78 -15.65
C LYS A 337 102.71 44.43 -14.46
N LYS A 338 102.89 43.60 -13.42
CA LYS A 338 103.92 43.61 -12.35
C LYS A 338 103.50 44.15 -10.97
N LYS A 339 103.78 43.30 -9.98
CA LYS A 339 103.67 43.40 -8.50
C LYS A 339 102.30 43.08 -7.90
N ILE A 340 101.97 41.78 -7.85
CA ILE A 340 100.79 41.28 -7.14
C ILE A 340 101.18 40.00 -6.40
N SER A 341 101.52 40.10 -5.11
CA SER A 341 101.72 38.95 -4.21
C SER A 341 100.74 38.95 -3.02
N LYS A 342 99.88 39.98 -2.90
CA LYS A 342 98.83 40.08 -1.87
C LYS A 342 97.41 40.20 -2.45
N LYS A 343 97.26 40.95 -3.56
CA LYS A 343 95.98 41.10 -4.29
C LYS A 343 95.51 39.80 -4.96
N GLN A 344 96.43 38.92 -5.39
CA GLN A 344 96.08 37.61 -5.97
C GLN A 344 95.54 36.64 -4.92
N GLN A 345 96.08 36.63 -3.69
CA GLN A 345 95.52 35.83 -2.59
C GLN A 345 94.13 36.34 -2.17
N GLN A 346 93.90 37.65 -2.22
CA GLN A 346 92.60 38.23 -1.92
C GLN A 346 91.57 37.94 -3.01
N HIS A 347 91.94 38.00 -4.30
CA HIS A 347 91.07 37.56 -5.40
C HIS A 347 90.82 36.04 -5.37
N MET A 348 91.84 35.23 -5.06
CA MET A 348 91.67 33.78 -4.95
C MET A 348 90.74 33.40 -3.79
N ALA A 349 90.87 34.07 -2.64
CA ALA A 349 89.99 33.83 -1.48
C ALA A 349 88.54 34.25 -1.74
N VAL A 350 88.31 35.28 -2.58
CA VAL A 350 86.95 35.68 -2.99
C VAL A 350 86.38 34.71 -4.04
N ILE A 351 87.20 34.24 -4.99
CA ILE A 351 86.79 33.21 -5.95
C ILE A 351 86.52 31.87 -5.24
N GLU A 352 87.36 31.46 -4.29
CA GLU A 352 87.11 30.29 -3.44
C GLU A 352 85.81 30.47 -2.63
N ALA A 353 85.56 31.65 -2.06
CA ALA A 353 84.31 31.94 -1.36
C ALA A 353 83.07 31.93 -2.28
N GLU A 354 83.20 32.39 -3.54
CA GLU A 354 82.13 32.30 -4.54
C GLU A 354 81.90 30.86 -5.02
N VAL A 355 82.97 30.08 -5.19
CA VAL A 355 82.90 28.65 -5.53
C VAL A 355 82.27 27.86 -4.38
N ASP A 356 82.62 28.16 -3.13
CA ASP A 356 82.01 27.55 -1.95
C ASP A 356 80.54 27.94 -1.81
N ALA A 357 80.18 29.18 -2.13
CA ALA A 357 78.80 29.63 -2.14
C ALA A 357 77.96 28.98 -3.26
N LEU A 358 78.54 28.80 -4.46
CA LEU A 358 77.93 28.06 -5.57
C LEU A 358 77.78 26.57 -5.23
N ASN A 359 78.78 25.95 -4.60
CA ASN A 359 78.71 24.57 -4.12
C ASN A 359 77.66 24.41 -3.01
N ALA A 360 77.46 25.43 -2.16
CA ALA A 360 76.40 25.43 -1.16
C ALA A 360 74.99 25.54 -1.78
N VAL A 361 74.84 26.27 -2.90
CA VAL A 361 73.60 26.31 -3.68
C VAL A 361 73.35 24.97 -4.39
N LEU A 362 74.38 24.39 -5.01
CA LEU A 362 74.30 23.06 -5.64
C LEU A 362 73.94 21.97 -4.63
N SER A 363 74.55 21.99 -3.44
CA SER A 363 74.23 21.05 -2.36
C SER A 363 72.79 21.19 -1.87
N GLN A 364 72.23 22.41 -1.82
CA GLN A 364 70.81 22.61 -1.50
C GLN A 364 69.89 22.05 -2.59
N ILE A 365 70.27 22.17 -3.87
CA ILE A 365 69.50 21.60 -4.98
C ILE A 365 69.54 20.05 -4.90
N GLU A 366 70.72 19.46 -4.72
CA GLU A 366 70.91 18.00 -4.64
C GLU A 366 70.28 17.36 -3.39
N HIS A 367 70.37 18.01 -2.23
CA HIS A 367 69.96 17.39 -0.97
C HIS A 367 68.60 17.85 -0.46
N THR A 368 67.99 18.88 -1.05
CA THR A 368 66.70 19.41 -0.59
C THR A 368 65.65 19.37 -1.70
N ILE A 369 65.95 19.83 -2.91
CA ILE A 369 64.96 19.92 -4.00
C ILE A 369 64.78 18.58 -4.73
N LEU A 370 65.88 17.93 -5.11
CA LEU A 370 65.84 16.64 -5.81
C LEU A 370 65.10 15.54 -5.02
N PRO A 371 65.35 15.37 -3.71
CA PRO A 371 64.61 14.39 -2.90
C PRO A 371 63.12 14.72 -2.78
N GLN A 372 62.78 16.01 -2.62
CA GLN A 372 61.40 16.48 -2.55
C GLN A 372 60.64 16.22 -3.88
N LEU A 373 61.31 16.37 -5.03
CA LEU A 373 60.75 16.02 -6.34
C LEU A 373 60.59 14.51 -6.55
N ASP A 374 61.53 13.70 -6.06
CA ASP A 374 61.42 12.24 -6.08
C ASP A 374 60.26 11.73 -5.20
N GLU A 375 60.03 12.35 -4.03
CA GLU A 375 58.86 12.04 -3.18
C GLU A 375 57.53 12.35 -3.89
N LEU A 376 57.46 13.47 -4.64
CA LEU A 376 56.31 13.85 -5.47
C LEU A 376 56.05 12.85 -6.61
N SER A 377 57.12 12.43 -7.29
CA SER A 377 57.08 11.41 -8.34
C SER A 377 56.49 10.10 -7.79
N GLN A 378 56.94 9.67 -6.61
CA GLN A 378 56.45 8.46 -5.96
C GLN A 378 54.99 8.57 -5.51
N HIS A 379 54.55 9.71 -4.96
CA HIS A 379 53.15 9.92 -4.55
C HIS A 379 52.19 10.03 -5.75
N SER A 380 52.66 10.60 -6.86
CA SER A 380 51.92 10.62 -8.13
C SER A 380 51.73 9.21 -8.69
N GLN A 381 52.76 8.36 -8.59
CA GLN A 381 52.68 6.95 -9.02
C GLN A 381 51.82 6.07 -8.10
N GLN A 382 51.75 6.35 -6.79
CA GLN A 382 50.86 5.63 -5.87
C GLN A 382 49.38 6.02 -6.01
N SER A 383 49.08 7.19 -6.58
CA SER A 383 47.71 7.62 -6.91
C SER A 383 47.16 6.93 -8.17
N ALA A 384 48.02 6.32 -8.99
CA ALA A 384 47.63 5.45 -10.11
C ALA A 384 47.34 4.05 -9.56
N VAL A 385 46.11 3.84 -9.10
CA VAL A 385 45.66 2.52 -8.62
C VAL A 385 45.68 1.50 -9.75
N GLN A 386 46.21 0.32 -9.43
CA GLN A 386 46.16 -0.91 -10.21
C GLN A 386 44.72 -1.25 -10.60
N LEU A 387 44.48 -1.41 -11.90
CA LEU A 387 43.25 -1.98 -12.44
C LEU A 387 43.06 -3.40 -11.87
N PRO A 388 41.85 -3.76 -11.38
CA PRO A 388 41.53 -5.15 -11.09
C PRO A 388 41.47 -5.94 -12.40
N SER A 389 41.97 -7.17 -12.39
CA SER A 389 41.83 -8.14 -13.48
C SER A 389 40.46 -8.81 -13.48
#